data_AF-A0A1A8C210-F1
#
_entry.id   AF-A0A1A8C210-F1
#
_cell.length_a   1.000
_cell.length_b   1.000
_cell.length_c   1.000
_cell.angle_alpha   90.00
_cell.angle_beta   90.00
_cell.angle_gamma   90.00
#
_symmetry.space_group_name_H-M   'P 1'
#
loop_
_entity.id
_entity.type
_entity.pdbx_description
1 polymer ?
#
loop_
_entity_poly.entity_id
_entity_poly.type
_entity_poly.pdbx_seq_one_letter_code
_entity_poly.pdbx_strand_id
1 'polypeptide(L)'
;HPKTRAFITHGGANGVYEAIYHGVPMVGIPVFADQPDNMVHMKAKGAAVVVELNSLTSEDLRDAINTVIDDTTYKESAMRLSRIHHDRPMSPLDEAVFWIEFTMRHKGAKHLRVQAHELTWYQYHSLDVLSFLLSVVLLLLLLLVNTCRFCFRRCCCRRKTKRKAE
;
A
#
# COMPACT_ATOMS: atom_id res chain seq x y z
N HIS A 1 26.46 11.05 10.35
CA HIS A 1 27.53 11.88 10.96
C HIS A 1 26.95 12.58 12.20
N PRO A 2 27.68 12.79 13.31
CA PRO A 2 27.13 13.36 14.54
C PRO A 2 26.54 14.79 14.41
N LYS A 3 26.97 15.55 13.39
CA LYS A 3 26.45 16.90 13.09
C LYS A 3 25.17 16.90 12.23
N THR A 4 24.65 15.75 11.81
CA THR A 4 23.42 15.69 11.00
C THR A 4 22.21 16.09 11.84
N ARG A 5 21.50 17.15 11.45
CA ARG A 5 20.35 17.69 12.20
C ARG A 5 18.99 17.33 11.59
N ALA A 6 18.90 17.23 10.27
CA ALA A 6 17.69 16.88 9.55
C ALA A 6 18.03 16.03 8.32
N PHE A 7 17.07 15.24 7.84
CA PHE A 7 17.18 14.46 6.63
C PHE A 7 16.02 14.77 5.67
N ILE A 8 16.31 15.31 4.50
CA ILE A 8 15.32 15.54 3.45
C ILE A 8 15.16 14.24 2.67
N THR A 9 13.96 13.70 2.60
CA THR A 9 13.70 12.39 1.99
C THR A 9 12.35 12.35 1.30
N HIS A 10 12.26 11.53 0.25
CA HIS A 10 10.97 11.17 -0.34
C HIS A 10 10.09 10.28 0.56
N GLY A 11 10.61 9.74 1.66
CA GLY A 11 9.83 8.89 2.57
C GLY A 11 9.73 7.41 2.19
N GLY A 12 10.56 6.92 1.27
CA GLY A 12 10.70 5.48 1.03
C GLY A 12 11.21 4.74 2.26
N ALA A 13 10.76 3.50 2.45
CA ALA A 13 10.98 2.73 3.68
C ALA A 13 12.45 2.67 4.14
N ASN A 14 13.40 2.42 3.24
CA ASN A 14 14.81 2.32 3.60
C ASN A 14 15.37 3.63 4.18
N GLY A 15 15.04 4.78 3.57
CA GLY A 15 15.49 6.08 4.05
C GLY A 15 14.84 6.45 5.39
N VAL A 16 13.57 6.07 5.58
CA VAL A 16 12.90 6.24 6.87
C VAL A 16 13.58 5.41 7.97
N TYR A 17 13.93 4.15 7.70
CA TYR A 17 14.63 3.32 8.66
C TYR A 17 16.05 3.83 8.95
N GLU A 18 16.78 4.34 7.96
CA GLU A 18 18.09 4.97 8.18
C GLU A 18 17.98 6.20 9.09
N ALA A 19 16.97 7.04 8.86
CA ALA A 19 16.69 8.21 9.69
C ALA A 19 16.35 7.81 11.14
N ILE A 20 15.48 6.81 11.31
CA ILE A 20 15.13 6.26 12.63
C ILE A 20 16.37 5.66 13.31
N TYR A 21 17.15 4.84 12.60
CA TYR A 21 18.34 4.19 13.13
C TYR A 21 19.33 5.21 13.71
N HIS A 22 19.52 6.34 13.02
CA HIS A 22 20.39 7.42 13.46
C HIS A 22 19.71 8.51 14.31
N GLY A 23 18.41 8.38 14.59
CA GLY A 23 17.64 9.35 15.37
C GLY A 23 17.63 10.74 14.74
N VAL A 24 17.57 10.83 13.42
CA VAL A 24 17.55 12.08 12.66
C VAL A 24 16.11 12.35 12.21
N PRO A 25 15.51 13.51 12.56
CA PRO A 25 14.18 13.86 12.10
C PRO A 25 14.18 14.26 10.62
N MET A 26 13.01 14.21 9.98
CA MET A 26 12.89 14.25 8.53
C MET A 26 12.08 15.43 8.00
N VAL A 27 12.42 15.90 6.81
CA VAL A 27 11.52 16.64 5.93
C VAL A 27 11.12 15.69 4.79
N GLY A 28 9.86 15.28 4.79
CA GLY A 28 9.27 14.34 3.85
C GLY A 28 8.69 15.00 2.61
N ILE A 29 9.08 14.55 1.42
CA ILE A 29 8.58 15.02 0.12
C ILE A 29 8.09 13.81 -0.70
N PRO A 30 6.93 13.21 -0.35
CA PRO A 30 6.49 11.96 -0.97
C PRO A 30 6.16 12.14 -2.46
N VAL A 31 6.49 11.12 -3.25
CA VAL A 31 6.30 11.11 -4.71
C VAL A 31 5.32 10.01 -5.14
N PHE A 32 5.54 8.75 -4.74
CA PHE A 32 4.69 7.62 -5.16
C PHE A 32 4.82 6.38 -4.24
N ALA A 33 4.04 5.33 -4.56
CA ALA A 33 4.07 4.03 -3.87
C ALA A 33 3.80 4.15 -2.35
N ASP A 34 4.68 3.60 -1.52
CA ASP A 34 4.60 3.54 -0.06
C ASP A 34 4.94 4.87 0.64
N GLN A 35 5.51 5.82 -0.11
CA GLN A 35 6.06 7.05 0.44
C GLN A 35 5.03 7.92 1.19
N PRO A 36 3.83 8.20 0.65
CA PRO A 36 2.84 9.01 1.36
C PRO A 36 2.43 8.37 2.70
N ASP A 37 2.19 7.07 2.73
CA ASP A 37 1.76 6.34 3.93
C ASP A 37 2.86 6.33 5.00
N ASN A 38 4.11 6.05 4.61
CA ASN A 38 5.26 6.15 5.51
C ASN A 38 5.38 7.55 6.14
N MET A 39 5.16 8.61 5.34
CA MET A 39 5.22 9.99 5.81
C MET A 39 4.06 10.36 6.74
N VAL A 40 2.85 9.83 6.51
CA VAL A 40 1.74 9.94 7.45
C VAL A 40 2.12 9.35 8.82
N HIS A 41 2.73 8.17 8.83
CA HIS A 41 3.19 7.55 10.07
C HIS A 41 4.31 8.34 10.77
N MET A 42 5.29 8.85 10.02
CA MET A 42 6.38 9.64 10.61
C MET A 42 5.91 10.99 11.14
N LYS A 43 4.98 11.63 10.45
CA LYS A 43 4.31 12.85 10.92
C LYS A 43 3.53 12.60 12.20
N ALA A 44 2.72 11.53 12.23
CA ALA A 44 1.95 11.16 13.42
C ALA A 44 2.84 10.82 14.63
N LYS A 45 4.05 10.32 14.39
CA LYS A 45 5.06 10.07 15.42
C LYS A 45 5.87 11.31 15.82
N GLY A 46 5.60 12.47 15.22
CA GLY A 46 6.33 13.71 15.48
C GLY A 46 7.77 13.68 14.97
N ALA A 47 8.12 12.78 14.05
CA ALA A 47 9.49 12.61 13.56
C ALA A 47 9.72 13.23 12.18
N ALA A 48 8.67 13.77 11.54
CA ALA A 48 8.77 14.40 10.23
C ALA A 48 7.81 15.57 10.04
N VAL A 49 8.26 16.58 9.30
CA VAL A 49 7.41 17.55 8.59
C VAL A 49 7.21 17.03 7.18
N VAL A 50 6.00 17.11 6.63
CA VAL A 50 5.68 16.61 5.28
C VAL A 50 5.24 17.79 4.43
N VAL A 51 5.85 17.93 3.26
CA VAL A 51 5.53 18.97 2.27
C VAL A 51 5.13 18.31 0.95
N GLU A 52 4.19 18.93 0.24
CA GLU A 52 3.64 18.39 -1.00
C GLU A 52 4.48 18.82 -2.20
N LEU A 53 4.98 17.85 -2.98
CA LEU A 53 5.88 18.11 -4.10
C LEU A 53 5.30 19.09 -5.15
N ASN A 54 4.01 18.96 -5.46
CA ASN A 54 3.36 19.72 -6.54
C ASN A 54 3.12 21.19 -6.20
N SER A 55 3.07 21.55 -4.93
CA SER A 55 2.84 22.92 -4.46
C SER A 55 4.05 23.51 -3.72
N LEU A 56 5.18 22.80 -3.70
CA LEU A 56 6.35 23.15 -2.92
C LEU A 56 7.02 24.42 -3.44
N THR A 57 7.17 25.43 -2.57
CA THR A 57 8.02 26.59 -2.83
C THR A 57 9.36 26.50 -2.10
N SER A 58 10.28 27.42 -2.41
CA SER A 58 11.58 27.49 -1.71
C SER A 58 11.39 27.91 -0.25
N GLU A 59 10.40 28.77 0.01
CA GLU A 59 9.99 29.22 1.32
C GLU A 59 9.43 28.07 2.15
N ASP A 60 8.54 27.26 1.59
CA ASP A 60 7.97 26.09 2.28
C ASP A 60 9.06 25.10 2.69
N LEU A 61 10.02 24.82 1.79
CA LEU A 61 11.11 23.91 2.09
C LEU A 61 12.02 24.47 3.20
N ARG A 62 12.37 25.75 3.12
CA ARG A 62 13.16 26.43 4.17
C ARG A 62 12.44 26.37 5.52
N ASP A 63 11.15 26.65 5.54
CA ASP A 63 10.37 26.72 6.77
C ASP A 63 10.19 25.32 7.37
N ALA A 64 10.00 24.28 6.55
CA ALA A 64 9.99 22.89 6.98
C ALA A 64 11.34 22.45 7.58
N ILE A 65 12.45 22.82 6.94
CA ILE A 65 13.80 22.54 7.46
C ILE A 65 14.01 23.22 8.81
N ASN A 66 13.72 24.53 8.90
CA ASN A 66 13.85 25.28 10.15
C ASN A 66 12.97 24.69 11.25
N THR A 67 11.74 24.31 10.94
CA THR A 67 10.83 23.65 11.89
C THR A 67 11.47 22.39 12.47
N VAL A 68 11.96 21.48 11.62
CA VAL A 68 12.56 20.21 12.07
C VAL A 68 13.88 20.43 12.85
N ILE A 69 14.62 21.49 12.52
CA ILE A 69 15.93 21.80 13.09
C ILE A 69 15.82 22.52 14.43
N ASP A 70 14.87 23.46 14.56
CA ASP A 70 14.76 24.37 15.70
C ASP A 70 13.73 23.90 16.74
N ASP A 71 12.67 23.20 16.32
CA ASP A 71 11.75 22.55 17.26
C ASP A 71 12.35 21.21 17.74
N THR A 72 12.83 21.23 18.98
CA THR A 72 13.46 20.08 19.63
C THR A 72 12.57 18.84 19.72
N THR A 73 11.24 18.99 19.68
CA THR A 73 10.29 17.86 19.78
C THR A 73 10.46 16.85 18.64
N TYR A 74 10.85 17.30 17.45
CA TYR A 74 11.15 16.41 16.32
C TYR A 74 12.39 15.56 16.58
N LYS A 75 13.45 16.18 17.10
CA LYS A 75 14.69 15.47 17.46
C LYS A 75 14.44 14.49 18.61
N GLU A 76 13.70 14.89 19.63
CA GLU A 76 13.32 14.01 20.74
C GLU A 76 12.52 12.80 20.27
N SER A 77 11.53 13.03 19.39
CA SER A 77 10.73 11.96 18.80
C SER A 77 11.57 11.02 17.95
N ALA A 78 12.46 11.54 17.10
CA ALA A 78 13.38 10.72 16.30
C ALA A 78 14.33 9.90 17.19
N MET A 79 14.87 10.49 18.27
CA MET A 79 15.72 9.77 19.23
C MET A 79 14.94 8.71 20.01
N ARG A 80 13.68 8.98 20.37
CA ARG A 80 12.80 7.98 20.99
C ARG A 80 12.58 6.79 20.05
N LEU A 81 12.26 7.05 18.78
CA LEU A 81 12.11 6.00 17.78
C LEU A 81 13.40 5.21 17.56
N SER A 82 14.55 5.90 17.54
CA SER A 82 15.87 5.27 17.45
C SER A 82 16.11 4.29 18.60
N ARG A 83 15.86 4.70 19.84
CA ARG A 83 16.00 3.82 21.02
C ARG A 83 15.12 2.57 20.90
N ILE A 84 13.86 2.74 20.49
CA ILE A 84 12.93 1.62 20.27
C ILE A 84 13.44 0.70 19.14
N HIS A 85 13.97 1.28 18.06
CA HIS A 85 14.49 0.50 16.92
C HIS A 85 15.75 -0.31 17.27
N HIS A 86 16.59 0.21 18.16
CA HIS A 86 17.77 -0.49 18.67
C HIS A 86 17.45 -1.48 19.78
N ASP A 87 16.30 -1.36 20.44
CA ASP A 87 15.83 -2.26 21.51
C ASP A 87 15.26 -3.55 20.92
N ARG A 88 16.17 -4.46 20.54
CA ARG A 88 15.87 -5.76 19.96
C ARG A 88 16.60 -6.87 20.72
N PRO A 89 16.00 -8.08 20.82
CA PRO A 89 16.56 -9.18 21.60
C PRO A 89 17.83 -9.79 20.99
N MET A 90 18.11 -9.54 19.70
CA MET A 90 19.24 -10.10 18.97
C MET A 90 19.87 -9.03 18.09
N SER A 91 21.20 -9.07 17.93
CA SER A 91 21.87 -8.15 17.01
C SER A 91 21.47 -8.45 15.56
N PRO A 92 21.47 -7.46 14.65
CA PRO A 92 21.10 -7.70 13.25
C PRO A 92 22.01 -8.70 12.54
N LEU A 93 23.28 -8.79 12.96
CA LEU A 93 24.20 -9.78 12.42
C LEU A 93 23.84 -11.19 12.87
N ASP A 94 23.60 -11.38 14.17
CA ASP A 94 23.22 -12.67 14.72
C ASP A 94 21.86 -13.13 14.18
N GLU A 95 20.92 -12.20 13.98
CA GLU A 95 19.62 -12.48 13.36
C GLU A 95 19.77 -12.96 11.91
N ALA A 96 20.64 -12.32 11.13
CA ALA A 96 20.95 -12.77 9.77
C ALA A 96 21.57 -14.17 9.76
N VAL A 97 22.55 -14.42 10.64
CA VAL A 97 23.17 -15.75 10.80
C VAL A 97 22.12 -16.79 11.16
N PHE A 98 21.24 -16.50 12.12
CA PHE A 98 20.17 -17.40 12.54
C PHE A 98 19.28 -17.80 11.36
N TRP A 99 18.83 -16.84 10.53
CA TRP A 99 17.94 -17.14 9.40
C TRP A 99 18.63 -17.91 8.27
N ILE A 100 19.92 -17.65 8.04
CA ILE A 100 20.74 -18.42 7.10
C ILE A 100 20.83 -19.88 7.58
N GLU A 101 21.22 -20.10 8.83
CA GLU A 101 21.33 -21.44 9.42
C GLU A 101 19.98 -22.15 9.51
N PHE A 102 18.91 -21.42 9.86
CA PHE A 102 17.54 -21.95 9.88
C PHE A 102 17.15 -22.49 8.51
N THR A 103 17.43 -21.73 7.45
CA THR A 103 17.14 -22.13 6.07
C THR A 103 17.93 -23.38 5.68
N MET A 104 19.21 -23.46 6.05
CA MET A 104 20.06 -24.63 5.81
C MET A 104 19.55 -25.87 6.56
N ARG A 105 19.25 -25.75 7.86
CA ARG A 105 18.72 -26.85 8.69
C ARG A 105 17.42 -27.43 8.13
N HIS A 106 16.58 -26.59 7.54
CA HIS A 106 15.30 -27.00 6.94
C HIS A 106 15.37 -27.23 5.43
N LYS A 107 16.57 -27.46 4.88
CA LYS A 107 16.79 -27.81 3.47
C LYS A 107 16.09 -26.84 2.51
N GLY A 108 16.22 -25.53 2.78
CA GLY A 108 15.63 -24.45 1.99
C GLY A 108 14.25 -23.96 2.48
N ALA A 109 13.78 -24.41 3.65
CA ALA A 109 12.57 -23.92 4.32
C ALA A 109 11.34 -23.80 3.40
N LYS A 110 11.03 -24.87 2.64
CA LYS A 110 9.96 -24.88 1.62
C LYS A 110 8.60 -24.39 2.14
N HIS A 111 8.31 -24.63 3.42
CA HIS A 111 7.07 -24.21 4.07
C HIS A 111 6.93 -22.69 4.27
N LEU A 112 8.04 -21.93 4.20
CA LEU A 112 8.02 -20.45 4.25
C LEU A 112 8.04 -19.81 2.86
N ARG A 113 8.28 -20.59 1.80
CA ARG A 113 8.30 -20.06 0.43
C ARG A 113 6.87 -19.82 -0.03
N VAL A 114 6.63 -18.66 -0.63
CA VAL A 114 5.32 -18.34 -1.22
C VAL A 114 5.06 -19.33 -2.36
N GLN A 115 3.91 -20.02 -2.29
CA GLN A 115 3.52 -21.04 -3.28
C GLN A 115 3.37 -20.47 -4.69
N ALA A 116 3.16 -19.16 -4.81
CA ALA A 116 3.08 -18.42 -6.08
C ALA A 116 4.23 -18.70 -7.05
N HIS A 117 5.44 -19.01 -6.56
CA HIS A 117 6.59 -19.31 -7.42
C HIS A 117 6.49 -20.64 -8.17
N GLU A 118 5.64 -21.56 -7.70
CA GLU A 118 5.45 -22.87 -8.34
C GLU A 118 4.16 -22.92 -9.19
N LEU A 119 3.35 -21.87 -9.16
CA LEU A 119 2.12 -21.77 -9.96
C LEU A 119 2.44 -21.43 -11.42
N THR A 120 1.67 -22.03 -12.33
CA THR A 120 1.68 -21.59 -13.73
C THR A 120 1.07 -20.19 -13.84
N TRP A 121 1.42 -19.44 -14.89
CA TRP A 121 0.96 -18.05 -15.04
C TRP A 121 -0.56 -17.92 -14.99
N TYR A 122 -1.32 -18.90 -15.51
CA TYR A 122 -2.79 -18.86 -15.51
C TYR A 122 -3.41 -19.23 -14.16
N GLN A 123 -2.76 -20.08 -13.37
CA GLN A 123 -3.16 -20.36 -11.99
C GLN A 123 -2.88 -19.16 -11.08
N TYR A 124 -1.71 -18.55 -11.25
CA TYR A 124 -1.34 -17.34 -10.51
C TYR A 124 -2.36 -16.20 -10.71
N HIS A 125 -2.86 -16.03 -11.93
CA HIS A 125 -3.91 -15.04 -12.25
C HIS A 125 -5.35 -15.57 -12.10
N SER A 126 -5.55 -16.81 -11.62
CA SER A 126 -6.86 -17.43 -11.36
C SER A 126 -7.86 -17.30 -12.52
N LEU A 127 -7.41 -17.60 -13.76
CA LEU A 127 -8.23 -17.41 -14.96
C LEU A 127 -9.51 -18.27 -14.98
N ASP A 128 -9.47 -19.44 -14.37
CA ASP A 128 -10.61 -20.33 -14.18
C ASP A 128 -11.69 -19.68 -13.32
N VAL A 129 -11.30 -19.10 -12.18
CA VAL A 129 -12.22 -18.36 -11.28
C VAL A 129 -12.79 -17.14 -11.99
N LEU A 130 -11.95 -16.38 -12.71
CA LEU A 130 -12.40 -15.21 -13.47
C LEU A 130 -13.41 -15.61 -14.56
N SER A 131 -13.13 -16.68 -15.31
CA SER A 131 -14.02 -17.20 -16.36
C SER A 131 -15.36 -17.67 -15.78
N PHE A 132 -15.35 -18.36 -14.64
CA PHE A 132 -16.56 -18.78 -13.94
C PHE A 132 -17.42 -17.59 -13.51
N LEU A 133 -16.82 -16.59 -12.85
CA LEU A 133 -17.53 -15.38 -12.41
C LEU A 133 -18.13 -14.59 -13.59
N LEU A 134 -17.36 -14.41 -14.68
CA LEU A 134 -17.83 -13.78 -15.90
C LEU A 134 -19.03 -14.52 -16.51
N SER A 135 -19.00 -15.85 -16.50
CA SER A 135 -20.08 -16.69 -17.03
C SER A 135 -21.36 -16.53 -16.22
N VAL A 136 -21.27 -16.48 -14.88
CA VAL A 136 -22.42 -16.22 -14.00
C VAL A 136 -23.02 -14.83 -14.27
N VAL A 137 -22.19 -13.79 -14.36
CA VAL A 137 -22.65 -12.42 -14.67
C VAL A 137 -23.33 -12.37 -16.02
N LEU A 138 -22.75 -12.99 -17.05
CA LEU A 138 -23.34 -13.05 -18.39
C LEU A 138 -24.69 -13.77 -18.38
N LEU A 139 -24.79 -14.89 -17.67
CA LEU A 139 -26.04 -15.64 -17.52
C LEU A 139 -27.13 -14.76 -16.87
N LEU A 140 -26.81 -14.07 -15.78
CA LEU A 140 -27.75 -13.17 -15.09
C LEU A 140 -28.21 -12.03 -16.01
N LEU A 141 -27.30 -11.42 -16.77
CA LEU A 141 -27.64 -10.40 -17.76
C LEU A 141 -28.54 -10.94 -18.87
N LEU A 142 -28.24 -12.13 -19.39
CA LEU A 142 -29.08 -12.77 -20.40
C LEU A 142 -30.48 -13.08 -19.86
N LEU A 143 -30.59 -13.58 -18.62
CA LEU A 143 -31.87 -13.83 -17.96
C LEU A 143 -32.66 -12.53 -17.73
N LEU A 144 -32.00 -11.45 -17.30
CA LEU A 144 -32.60 -10.13 -17.16
C LEU A 144 -33.13 -9.60 -18.50
N VAL A 145 -32.28 -9.61 -19.54
CA VAL A 145 -32.67 -9.16 -20.89
C VAL A 145 -33.83 -9.99 -21.43
N ASN A 146 -33.78 -11.32 -21.27
CA ASN A 146 -34.85 -12.20 -21.73
C ASN A 146 -36.15 -11.95 -20.96
N THR A 147 -36.09 -11.78 -19.64
CA THR A 147 -37.25 -11.42 -18.81
C THR A 147 -37.82 -10.06 -19.21
N CYS A 148 -36.99 -9.03 -19.37
CA CYS A 148 -37.40 -7.70 -19.83
C CYS A 148 -38.03 -7.74 -21.23
N ARG A 149 -37.43 -8.47 -22.18
CA ARG A 149 -38.00 -8.67 -23.53
C ARG A 149 -39.31 -9.43 -23.50
N PHE A 150 -39.43 -10.44 -22.65
CA PHE A 150 -40.67 -11.20 -22.47
C PHE A 150 -41.77 -10.32 -21.87
N CYS A 151 -41.47 -9.56 -20.81
CA CYS A 151 -42.38 -8.58 -20.22
C CYS A 151 -42.79 -7.51 -21.24
N PHE A 152 -41.84 -6.96 -22.00
CA PHE A 152 -42.13 -5.97 -23.05
C PHE A 152 -43.04 -6.55 -24.15
N ARG A 153 -42.74 -7.76 -24.66
CA ARG A 153 -43.60 -8.45 -25.63
C ARG A 153 -45.00 -8.71 -25.08
N ARG A 154 -45.11 -9.15 -23.82
CA ARG A 154 -46.40 -9.47 -23.19
C ARG A 154 -47.23 -8.22 -22.89
N CYS A 155 -46.60 -7.10 -22.52
CA CYS A 155 -47.26 -5.83 -22.24
C CYS A 155 -47.60 -5.03 -23.52
N CYS A 156 -46.73 -5.05 -24.54
CA CYS A 156 -46.93 -4.27 -25.77
C CYS A 156 -47.68 -5.01 -26.90
N CYS A 157 -47.73 -6.35 -26.91
CA CYS A 157 -48.45 -7.12 -27.95
C CYS A 157 -49.90 -7.50 -27.57
N ARG A 158 -50.46 -7.00 -26.45
CA ARG A 158 -51.85 -7.26 -26.03
C ARG A 158 -52.88 -6.26 -26.58
N ARG A 159 -52.65 -5.69 -27.77
CA ARG A 159 -53.64 -4.90 -28.51
C ARG A 159 -53.74 -5.38 -29.95
N LYS A 160 -54.77 -6.20 -30.22
CA LYS A 160 -55.64 -6.18 -31.42
C LYS A 160 -56.67 -7.33 -31.31
N THR A 161 -57.55 -7.29 -30.31
CA THR A 161 -58.84 -8.00 -30.44
C THR A 161 -59.75 -7.08 -31.24
N LYS A 162 -60.09 -7.50 -32.48
CA LYS A 162 -60.96 -6.76 -33.41
C LYS A 162 -62.28 -6.42 -32.73
N ARG A 163 -62.68 -5.15 -32.80
CA ARG A 163 -64.04 -4.67 -32.54
C ARG A 163 -64.92 -5.22 -33.68
N LYS A 164 -65.87 -6.12 -33.40
CA LYS A 164 -66.93 -6.45 -34.37
C LYS A 164 -67.81 -5.22 -34.51
N ALA A 165 -67.95 -4.71 -35.73
CA ALA A 165 -68.95 -3.72 -36.07
C ALA A 165 -70.31 -4.43 -36.16
N GLU A 166 -71.32 -3.86 -35.50
CA GLU A 166 -72.72 -3.96 -35.93
C GLU A 166 -72.97 -2.95 -37.05
#